data_AF-A0A7Y3DG22-F1
#
_entry.id   AF-A0A7Y3DG22-F1
#
_cell.length_a   1.000
_cell.length_b   1.000
_cell.length_c   1.000
_cell.angle_alpha   90.00
_cell.angle_beta   90.00
_cell.angle_gamma   90.00
#
_symmetry.space_group_name_H-M   'P 1'
#
loop_
_entity.id
_entity.type
_entity.pdbx_description
1 polymer ?
#
loop_
_entity_poly.entity_id
_entity_poly.type
_entity_poly.pdbx_seq_one_letter_code
_entity_poly.pdbx_strand_id
1 'polypeptide(L)' 'MVSCIDDEERAWLERLGHGWSVTRLAAHAGLSRREMNRRLKALYNKLGATNKQQALVAATKQGILTKNP' A
#
# COMPACT_ATOMS: atom_id res chain seq x y z
N MET A 1 19.02 -4.64 -2.19
CA MET A 1 18.06 -5.76 -2.18
C MET A 1 16.72 -5.21 -2.63
N VAL A 2 16.21 -5.68 -3.76
CA VAL A 2 14.87 -5.34 -4.25
C VAL A 2 13.88 -6.13 -3.39
N SER A 3 13.18 -5.46 -2.49
CA SER A 3 12.07 -6.09 -1.75
C SER A 3 10.90 -6.23 -2.72
N CYS A 4 10.61 -7.45 -3.15
CA CYS A 4 9.44 -7.74 -3.95
C CYS A 4 8.16 -7.39 -3.16
N ILE A 5 7.23 -6.74 -3.85
CA ILE A 5 5.87 -6.49 -3.36
C ILE A 5 5.02 -7.64 -3.86
N ASP A 6 4.23 -8.24 -2.97
CA ASP A 6 3.31 -9.32 -3.32
C ASP A 6 1.96 -8.78 -3.85
N ASP A 7 1.12 -9.68 -4.36
CA ASP A 7 -0.17 -9.32 -4.94
C ASP A 7 -1.14 -8.71 -3.91
N GLU A 8 -1.05 -9.12 -2.65
CA GLU A 8 -1.89 -8.57 -1.57
C GLU A 8 -1.50 -7.12 -1.27
N GLU A 9 -0.21 -6.86 -1.12
CA GLU A 9 0.36 -5.54 -0.91
C GLU A 9 0.07 -4.60 -2.10
N ARG A 10 0.14 -5.10 -3.34
CA ARG A 10 -0.28 -4.37 -4.54
C ARG A 10 -1.75 -3.99 -4.45
N ALA A 11 -2.61 -4.95 -4.13
CA ALA A 11 -4.05 -4.73 -4.03
C ALA A 11 -4.40 -3.77 -2.87
N TRP A 12 -3.59 -3.69 -1.80
CA TRP A 12 -3.74 -2.67 -0.77
C TRP A 12 -3.42 -1.27 -1.30
N LEU A 13 -2.33 -1.11 -2.05
CA LEU A 13 -1.96 0.17 -2.66
C LEU A 13 -3.03 0.65 -3.64
N GLU A 14 -3.58 -0.25 -4.47
CA GLU A 14 -4.68 0.07 -5.39
C GLU A 14 -5.90 0.59 -4.63
N ARG A 15 -6.39 -0.15 -3.63
CA ARG A 15 -7.54 0.27 -2.80
C ARG A 15 -7.28 1.62 -2.12
N LEU A 16 -6.07 1.83 -1.60
CA LEU A 16 -5.67 3.11 -1.01
C LEU A 16 -5.66 4.25 -2.03
N GLY A 17 -5.21 3.99 -3.26
CA GLY A 17 -5.27 4.92 -4.39
C GLY A 17 -6.71 5.29 -4.76
N HIS A 18 -7.63 4.33 -4.65
CA HIS A 18 -9.09 4.52 -4.80
C HIS A 18 -9.78 5.20 -3.62
N GLY A 19 -9.03 5.82 -2.70
CA GLY A 19 -9.60 6.58 -1.59
C GLY A 19 -10.05 5.73 -0.40
N TRP A 20 -9.74 4.43 -0.35
CA TRP A 20 -10.05 3.63 0.84
C TRP A 20 -9.28 4.14 2.06
N SER A 21 -9.94 4.08 3.22
CA SER A 21 -9.32 4.34 4.51
C SER A 21 -8.59 3.09 5.02
N VAL A 22 -7.60 3.30 5.89
CA VAL A 22 -6.89 2.19 6.56
C VAL A 22 -7.86 1.32 7.38
N THR A 23 -8.89 1.92 7.98
CA THR A 23 -9.92 1.18 8.73
C THR A 23 -10.73 0.26 7.82
N ARG A 24 -11.18 0.76 6.67
CA ARG A 24 -11.91 -0.06 5.68
C ARG A 24 -11.04 -1.18 5.14
N LEU A 25 -9.78 -0.86 4.83
CA LEU A 25 -8.81 -1.83 4.34
C LEU A 25 -8.56 -2.95 5.37
N ALA A 26 -8.38 -2.57 6.64
CA ALA A 26 -8.18 -3.52 7.73
C ALA A 26 -9.38 -4.47 7.89
N ALA A 27 -10.60 -3.92 7.91
CA ALA A 27 -11.83 -4.72 7.98
C ALA A 27 -11.95 -5.68 6.79
N HIS A 28 -11.62 -5.22 5.58
CA HIS A 28 -11.65 -6.05 4.37
C HIS A 28 -10.63 -7.19 4.41
N ALA A 29 -9.44 -6.95 5.00
CA ALA A 29 -8.40 -7.97 5.15
C ALA A 29 -8.59 -8.87 6.40
N GLY A 30 -9.65 -8.68 7.19
CA GLY A 30 -9.83 -9.40 8.45
C GLY A 30 -8.78 -9.06 9.52
N LEU A 31 -8.14 -7.89 9.41
CA LEU A 31 -7.06 -7.45 10.29
C LEU A 31 -7.53 -6.34 11.24
N SER A 32 -6.87 -6.25 12.39
CA SER A 32 -7.01 -5.07 13.24
C SER A 32 -6.39 -3.84 12.56
N ARG A 33 -6.89 -2.65 12.88
CA ARG A 33 -6.32 -1.39 12.37
C ARG A 33 -4.84 -1.24 12.75
N ARG A 34 -4.42 -1.70 13.93
CA ARG A 34 -3.02 -1.65 14.37
C ARG A 34 -2.13 -2.54 13.49
N GLU A 35 -2.60 -3.75 13.21
CA GLU A 35 -1.89 -4.69 12.34
C GLU A 35 -1.76 -4.16 10.92
N MET A 36 -2.86 -3.64 10.36
CA MET A 36 -2.85 -3.01 9.04
C MET A 36 -1.86 -1.84 8.98
N ASN A 37 -1.84 -0.95 9.98
CA ASN A 37 -0.87 0.14 10.03
C ASN A 37 0.59 -0.36 10.07
N ARG A 38 0.85 -1.44 10.82
CA ARG A 38 2.19 -2.05 10.89
C ARG A 38 2.62 -2.56 9.51
N ARG A 39 1.75 -3.31 8.83
CA ARG A 39 2.02 -3.86 7.49
C ARG A 39 2.18 -2.76 6.45
N LEU A 40 1.30 -1.75 6.45
CA LEU A 40 1.43 -0.60 5.57
C LEU A 40 2.74 0.17 5.79
N LYS A 41 3.19 0.33 7.04
CA LYS A 41 4.48 0.96 7.33
C LYS A 41 5.65 0.15 6.75
N ALA A 42 5.62 -1.17 6.87
CA ALA A 42 6.62 -2.03 6.25
C ALA A 42 6.58 -1.93 4.71
N LEU A 43 5.38 -1.96 4.12
CA LEU A 43 5.16 -1.79 2.68
C LEU A 43 5.68 -0.44 2.17
N TYR A 44 5.39 0.65 2.87
CA TYR A 44 5.90 1.96 2.49
C TYR A 44 7.43 1.99 2.56
N ASN A 45 8.04 1.40 3.58
CA ASN A 45 9.49 1.29 3.66
C ASN A 45 10.09 0.47 2.49
N LYS A 46 9.43 -0.63 2.07
CA LYS A 46 9.86 -1.39 0.87
C LYS A 46 9.88 -0.52 -0.38
N LEU A 47 8.92 0.41 -0.51
CA LEU A 47 8.81 1.38 -1.60
C LEU A 47 9.75 2.58 -1.47
N GLY A 48 10.54 2.69 -0.39
CA GLY A 48 11.33 3.88 -0.08
C GLY A 48 10.47 5.10 0.29
N ALA A 49 9.25 4.87 0.79
CA ALA A 49 8.28 5.88 1.15
C ALA A 49 8.05 5.94 2.67
N THR A 50 7.77 7.14 3.17
CA THR A 50 7.48 7.36 4.59
C THR A 50 5.99 7.45 4.91
N ASN A 51 5.15 7.59 3.87
CA ASN A 51 3.71 7.79 4.01
C ASN A 51 2.94 7.30 2.77
N LYS A 52 1.60 7.28 2.89
CA LYS A 52 0.68 6.82 1.84
C LYS A 52 0.92 7.53 0.50
N GLN A 53 1.03 8.86 0.48
CA GLN A 53 1.16 9.61 -0.77
C GLN A 53 2.49 9.28 -1.47
N GLN A 54 3.59 9.28 -0.72
CA GLN A 54 4.89 8.89 -1.25
C GLN A 54 4.89 7.44 -1.76
N ALA A 55 4.22 6.52 -1.05
CA ALA A 55 4.12 5.13 -1.47
C ALA A 55 3.36 4.97 -2.78
N LEU A 56 2.23 5.67 -2.95
CA LEU A 56 1.47 5.65 -4.20
C LEU A 56 2.27 6.23 -5.38
N VAL A 57 3.01 7.32 -5.14
CA VAL A 57 3.89 7.92 -6.16
C VAL A 57 5.03 6.96 -6.52
N ALA A 58 5.69 6.36 -5.54
CA ALA A 58 6.77 5.40 -5.75
C ALA A 58 6.27 4.17 -6.52
N ALA A 59 5.13 3.60 -6.12
CA ALA A 59 4.52 2.46 -6.77
C ALA A 59 4.12 2.77 -8.22
N THR A 60 3.62 3.99 -8.50
CA THR A 60 3.34 4.41 -9.89
C THR A 60 4.61 4.56 -10.71
N LYS A 61 5.67 5.19 -10.16
CA LYS A 61 6.96 5.36 -10.83
C LYS A 61 7.66 4.02 -11.14
N GLN A 62 7.45 3.02 -10.29
CA GLN A 62 8.01 1.68 -10.45
C GLN A 62 7.14 0.77 -11.35
N GLY A 63 6.01 1.25 -11.88
CA GLY A 63 5.08 0.46 -12.70
C GLY A 63 4.26 -0.56 -11.90
N ILE A 64 4.29 -0.49 -10.58
CA ILE A 64 3.51 -1.36 -9.68
C ILE A 64 2.04 -0.95 -9.69
N LEU A 65 1.74 0.34 -9.79
CA LEU A 65 0.39 0.82 -10.03
C LEU A 65 0.28 1.30 -11.48
N THR A 66 -0.69 0.78 -12.21
CA THR A 66 -1.09 1.39 -13.47
C THR A 66 -1.83 2.66 -13.12
N LYS A 67 -1.36 3.81 -13.63
CA LYS A 67 -1.96 5.13 -13.40
C LYS A 67 -3.43 5.05 -13.82
N ASN A 68 -4.34 4.92 -12.85
CA ASN A 68 -5.77 4.94 -13.16
C ASN A 68 -6.13 6.41 -13.43
N PRO A 69 -6.65 6.76 -14.62
CA PRO A 69 -7.00 8.14 -14.97
C PRO A 69 -8.00 8.78 -14.00
#